data_AF-A0A833RPP9-F1
#
_entry.id   AF-A0A833RPP9-F1
#
_cell.length_a   1.000
_cell.length_b   1.000
_cell.length_c   1.000
_cell.angle_alpha   90.00
_cell.angle_beta   90.00
_cell.angle_gamma   90.00
#
_symmetry.space_group_name_H-M   'P 1'
#
loop_
_entity.id
_entity.type
_entity.pdbx_description
1 polymer ?
#
loop_
_entity_poly.entity_id
_entity_poly.type
_entity_poly.pdbx_seq_one_letter_code
_entity_poly.pdbx_strand_id
1 'polypeptide(L)'
;MTTATTRVGGGRALLLLATKLVLIFGCAVGVVSGLCILLVRRVREHDAALGLATSKLDALSIRSFSSLQELQRSHETFLHVFAVQFPLALTCFTSVYVLKQTFAIPGSALLNVFAGAILPLSLAFPLVCTLTACGASCCFLLSKNLASEEIVVSLSERLLPGKLPMLRHKIEDATARGQLLYLLLFLRVFPFTPNWFLNMASPWLQVPLKWFAPSVALGLLPYNFITVHAGAMLSSLRSTSDLLDPRTVGLLVLLALGMLVPALLKKKNKEREAQENSKKAK
;
A
#
# COMPACT_ATOMS: atom_id res chain seq x y z
N MET A 1 -44.28 -16.75 9.29
CA MET A 1 -43.30 -17.73 9.83
C MET A 1 -42.53 -18.25 8.63
N THR A 2 -41.22 -18.13 8.45
CA THR A 2 -40.07 -18.03 9.37
C THR A 2 -38.85 -17.81 8.49
N THR A 3 -38.08 -16.74 8.68
CA THR A 3 -36.66 -16.66 8.32
C THR A 3 -35.97 -15.64 9.23
N ALA A 4 -36.04 -15.92 10.54
CA ALA A 4 -35.23 -15.28 11.56
C ALA A 4 -34.13 -16.26 11.98
N THR A 5 -33.16 -16.50 11.09
CA THR A 5 -32.00 -17.35 11.39
C THR A 5 -30.82 -16.84 10.58
N THR A 6 -29.93 -16.04 11.22
CA THR A 6 -28.49 -15.90 10.88
C THR A 6 -27.75 -14.81 11.69
N ARG A 7 -28.39 -14.01 12.57
CA ARG A 7 -27.65 -12.98 13.34
C ARG A 7 -26.77 -13.48 14.48
N VAL A 8 -26.92 -14.72 14.94
CA VAL A 8 -26.25 -15.22 16.16
C VAL A 8 -24.84 -15.76 15.91
N GLY A 9 -24.49 -16.11 14.66
CA GLY A 9 -23.15 -16.62 14.28
C GLY A 9 -22.12 -15.55 13.93
N GLY A 10 -22.55 -14.48 13.25
CA GLY A 10 -21.66 -13.44 12.73
C GLY A 10 -20.92 -12.63 13.81
N GLY A 11 -21.58 -12.37 14.95
CA GLY A 11 -20.97 -11.60 16.04
C GLY A 11 -19.77 -12.31 16.70
N ARG A 12 -19.87 -13.63 16.91
CA ARG A 12 -18.76 -14.43 17.48
C ARG A 12 -17.60 -14.57 16.50
N ALA A 13 -17.88 -14.81 15.22
CA ALA A 13 -16.84 -14.88 14.19
C ALA A 13 -16.10 -13.54 14.03
N LEU A 14 -16.84 -12.43 14.03
CA LEU A 14 -16.27 -11.08 13.99
C LEU A 14 -15.42 -10.79 15.23
N LEU A 15 -15.88 -11.16 16.43
CA LEU A 15 -15.13 -10.99 17.66
C LEU A 15 -13.83 -11.82 17.64
N LEU A 16 -13.88 -13.08 17.22
CA LEU A 16 -12.70 -13.95 17.09
C LEU A 16 -11.69 -13.40 16.07
N LEU A 17 -12.16 -12.88 14.94
CA LEU A 17 -11.32 -12.20 13.95
C LEU A 17 -10.66 -10.97 14.57
N ALA A 18 -11.45 -10.10 15.22
CA ALA A 18 -10.95 -8.89 15.86
C ALA A 18 -9.87 -9.23 16.90
N THR A 19 -10.09 -10.24 17.75
CA THR A 19 -9.11 -10.69 18.74
C THR A 19 -7.82 -11.19 18.07
N LYS A 20 -7.92 -12.01 17.03
CA LYS A 20 -6.73 -12.48 16.28
C LYS A 20 -5.97 -11.33 15.63
N LEU A 21 -6.67 -10.39 15.00
CA LEU A 21 -6.05 -9.21 14.39
C LEU A 21 -5.37 -8.32 15.42
N VAL A 22 -6.02 -8.05 16.56
CA VAL A 22 -5.43 -7.28 17.66
C VAL A 22 -4.18 -7.95 18.21
N LEU A 23 -4.19 -9.28 18.36
CA LEU A 23 -3.03 -10.02 18.84
C LEU A 23 -1.86 -9.97 17.84
N ILE A 24 -2.11 -10.25 16.55
CA ILE A 24 -1.06 -10.18 15.52
C ILE A 24 -0.54 -8.75 15.37
N PHE A 25 -1.44 -7.77 15.35
CA PHE A 25 -1.06 -6.36 15.29
C PHE A 25 -0.22 -5.95 16.51
N GLY A 26 -0.64 -6.33 17.72
CA GLY A 26 0.07 -6.05 18.96
C GLY A 26 1.46 -6.67 18.99
N CYS A 27 1.60 -7.94 18.59
CA CYS A 27 2.90 -8.61 18.46
C CYS A 27 3.79 -7.89 17.44
N ALA A 28 3.26 -7.56 16.26
CA ALA A 28 4.03 -6.88 15.21
C ALA A 28 4.47 -5.47 15.64
N VAL A 29 3.57 -4.70 16.27
CA VAL A 29 3.90 -3.39 16.87
C VAL A 29 4.95 -3.53 17.96
N GLY A 30 4.86 -4.55 18.81
CA GLY A 30 5.84 -4.81 19.86
C GLY A 30 7.24 -5.06 19.31
N VAL A 31 7.35 -5.92 18.29
CA VAL A 31 8.63 -6.19 17.60
C VAL A 31 9.19 -4.92 16.95
N VAL A 32 8.37 -4.20 16.19
CA VAL A 32 8.79 -2.96 15.52
C VAL A 32 9.21 -1.89 16.54
N SER A 33 8.46 -1.73 17.63
CA SER A 33 8.79 -0.79 18.70
C SER A 33 10.09 -1.17 19.40
N GLY A 34 10.31 -2.48 19.65
CA GLY A 34 11.55 -2.99 20.19
C GLY A 34 12.76 -2.69 19.31
N LEU A 35 12.64 -2.88 17.99
CA LEU A 35 13.68 -2.51 17.01
C LEU A 35 13.97 -1.00 17.03
N CYS A 36 12.94 -0.16 17.04
CA CYS A 36 13.09 1.29 17.10
C CYS A 36 13.76 1.75 18.41
N ILE A 37 13.40 1.15 19.55
CA ILE A 37 14.04 1.44 20.84
C ILE A 37 15.50 1.00 20.81
N LEU A 38 15.80 -0.17 20.24
CA LEU A 38 17.17 -0.66 20.07
C LEU A 38 18.00 0.32 19.21
N LEU A 39 17.43 0.82 18.11
CA LEU A 39 18.06 1.82 17.24
C LEU A 39 18.41 3.09 18.01
N VAL A 40 17.43 3.67 18.71
CA VAL A 40 17.64 4.91 19.48
C VAL A 40 18.69 4.70 20.56
N ARG A 41 18.68 3.55 21.25
CA ARG A 41 19.70 3.20 22.25
C ARG A 41 21.10 3.13 21.63
N ARG A 42 21.27 2.45 20.50
CA ARG A 42 22.57 2.31 19.82
C ARG A 42 23.12 3.63 19.31
N VAL A 43 22.26 4.50 18.77
CA VAL A 43 22.69 5.83 18.34
C VAL A 43 23.08 6.67 19.57
N ARG A 44 22.30 6.61 20.66
CA ARG A 44 22.61 7.33 21.91
C ARG A 44 23.94 6.88 22.53
N GLU A 45 24.22 5.58 22.55
CA GLU A 45 25.49 5.02 23.05
C GLU A 45 26.68 5.51 22.20
N HIS A 46 26.51 5.54 20.88
CA HIS A 46 27.53 6.04 19.96
C HIS A 46 27.80 7.55 20.17
N ASP A 47 26.74 8.36 20.32
CA ASP A 47 26.87 9.81 20.55
C ASP A 47 27.52 10.11 21.90
N ALA A 48 27.15 9.36 22.94
CA ALA A 48 27.75 9.47 24.27
C ALA A 48 29.24 9.12 24.25
N ALA A 49 29.64 8.09 23.49
CA ALA A 49 31.05 7.72 23.33
C ALA A 49 31.89 8.83 22.65
N LEU A 50 31.26 9.65 21.81
CA LEU A 50 31.90 10.79 21.14
C LEU A 50 31.80 12.11 21.94
N GLY A 51 31.17 12.10 23.12
CA GLY A 51 30.97 13.31 23.93
C GLY A 51 29.99 14.32 23.34
N LEU A 52 29.17 13.91 22.36
CA LEU A 52 28.16 14.76 21.73
C LEU A 52 26.94 14.90 22.67
N ALA A 53 26.44 16.12 22.85
CA ALA A 53 25.24 16.34 23.64
C ALA A 53 24.04 15.64 22.98
N THR A 54 23.47 14.65 23.67
CA THR A 54 22.33 13.79 23.26
C THR A 54 21.00 14.54 23.05
N SER A 55 21.00 15.87 23.20
CA SER A 55 19.84 16.77 23.17
C SER A 55 18.97 16.64 21.91
N LYS A 56 19.53 16.27 20.74
CA LYS A 56 18.74 16.15 19.49
C LYS A 56 17.88 14.86 19.41
N LEU A 57 18.20 13.81 20.17
CA LEU A 57 17.47 12.52 20.14
C LEU A 57 16.22 12.50 21.03
N ASP A 58 16.16 13.31 22.09
CA ASP A 58 15.00 13.35 23.00
C ASP A 58 13.75 13.97 22.34
N ALA A 59 13.91 14.68 21.22
CA ALA A 59 12.81 15.21 20.40
C ALA A 59 12.16 14.16 19.47
N LEU A 60 12.74 12.95 19.36
CA LEU A 60 12.33 11.91 18.42
C LEU A 60 11.11 11.14 18.98
N SER A 61 9.96 11.81 19.00
CA SER A 61 8.69 11.17 19.35
C SER A 61 8.19 10.32 18.18
N ILE A 62 7.48 9.23 18.48
CA ILE A 62 6.71 8.41 17.51
C ILE A 62 5.78 9.28 16.65
N ARG A 63 5.36 10.45 17.18
CA ARG A 63 4.59 11.45 16.44
C ARG A 63 5.29 11.98 15.19
N SER A 64 6.62 11.90 15.08
CA SER A 64 7.40 12.50 13.97
C SER A 64 7.00 12.04 12.56
N PHE A 65 6.30 10.90 12.43
CA PHE A 65 5.82 10.37 11.16
C PHE A 65 4.35 10.73 10.85
N SER A 66 3.70 11.54 11.69
CA SER A 66 2.26 11.83 11.58
C SER A 66 1.98 12.97 10.62
N SER A 67 2.88 13.94 10.51
CA SER A 67 2.74 15.11 9.66
C SER A 67 4.01 15.43 8.87
N LEU A 68 3.84 16.08 7.72
CA LEU A 68 4.96 16.56 6.89
C LEU A 68 5.84 17.58 7.65
N GLN A 69 5.22 18.43 8.46
CA GLN A 69 5.91 19.46 9.25
C GLN A 69 6.82 18.83 10.33
N GLU A 70 6.34 17.79 11.01
CA GLU A 70 7.17 17.05 11.97
C GLU A 70 8.30 16.29 11.26
N LEU A 71 8.05 15.76 10.05
CA LEU A 71 9.07 15.11 9.23
C LEU A 71 10.21 16.07 8.86
N GLN A 72 9.85 17.29 8.43
CA GLN A 72 10.80 18.36 8.11
C GLN A 72 11.59 18.79 9.36
N ARG A 73 10.91 18.95 10.50
CA ARG A 73 11.54 19.35 11.77
C ARG A 73 12.57 18.32 12.27
N SER A 74 12.28 17.03 12.10
CA SER A 74 13.12 15.93 12.57
C SER A 74 14.10 15.41 11.51
N HIS A 75 14.15 16.04 10.33
CA HIS A 75 14.89 15.54 9.17
C HIS A 75 16.39 15.38 9.43
N GLU A 76 17.05 16.38 10.01
CA GLU A 76 18.48 16.29 10.37
C GLU A 76 18.75 15.15 11.35
N THR A 77 17.87 14.95 12.32
CA THR A 77 18.01 13.87 13.31
C THR A 77 17.90 12.51 12.64
N PHE A 78 17.01 12.34 11.67
CA PHE A 78 16.90 11.10 10.91
C PHE A 78 18.12 10.84 10.02
N LEU A 79 18.66 11.86 9.34
CA LEU A 79 19.90 11.73 8.59
C LEU A 79 21.05 11.26 9.48
N HIS A 80 21.17 11.85 10.67
CA HIS A 80 22.16 11.45 11.66
C HIS A 80 21.96 9.99 12.11
N VAL A 81 20.74 9.58 12.44
CA VAL A 81 20.42 8.19 12.82
C VAL A 81 20.80 7.19 11.71
N PHE A 82 20.49 7.51 10.45
CA PHE A 82 20.85 6.67 9.31
C PHE A 82 22.35 6.66 9.03
N ALA A 83 23.07 7.74 9.31
CA ALA A 83 24.53 7.80 9.18
C ALA A 83 25.23 6.95 10.25
N VAL A 84 24.75 6.97 11.49
CA VAL A 84 25.37 6.27 12.62
C VAL A 84 25.03 4.77 12.64
N GLN A 85 23.79 4.39 12.29
CA GLN A 85 23.32 3.00 12.34
C GLN A 85 22.51 2.61 11.10
N PHE A 86 23.09 2.73 9.90
CA PHE A 86 22.39 2.49 8.63
C PHE A 86 21.61 1.16 8.56
N PRO A 87 22.20 -0.03 8.86
CA PRO A 87 21.49 -1.30 8.68
C PRO A 87 20.26 -1.43 9.60
N LEU A 88 20.40 -0.99 10.85
CA LEU A 88 19.34 -1.06 11.84
C LEU A 88 18.26 0.01 11.57
N ALA A 89 18.66 1.20 11.14
CA ALA A 89 17.74 2.28 10.74
C ALA A 89 16.90 1.85 9.53
N LEU A 90 17.54 1.25 8.52
CA LEU A 90 16.86 0.70 7.36
C LEU A 90 15.89 -0.41 7.78
N THR A 91 16.32 -1.34 8.63
CA THR A 91 15.47 -2.43 9.13
C THR A 91 14.24 -1.91 9.90
N CYS A 92 14.42 -0.88 10.72
CA CYS A 92 13.31 -0.22 11.42
C CYS A 92 12.34 0.41 10.42
N PHE A 93 12.87 1.18 9.45
CA PHE A 93 12.06 1.81 8.41
C PHE A 93 11.28 0.78 7.59
N THR A 94 11.92 -0.29 7.11
CA THR A 94 11.25 -1.34 6.33
C THR A 94 10.17 -2.03 7.16
N SER A 95 10.42 -2.29 8.43
CA SER A 95 9.46 -2.96 9.31
C SER A 95 8.24 -2.08 9.60
N VAL A 96 8.44 -0.78 9.89
CA VAL A 96 7.35 0.20 10.04
C VAL A 96 6.53 0.30 8.74
N TYR A 97 7.21 0.36 7.59
CA TYR A 97 6.55 0.45 6.29
C TYR A 97 5.65 -0.77 6.03
N VAL A 98 6.23 -1.98 6.14
CA VAL A 98 5.49 -3.23 5.90
C VAL A 98 4.35 -3.38 6.91
N LEU A 99 4.55 -3.01 8.17
CA LEU A 99 3.49 -2.99 9.18
C LEU A 99 2.32 -2.10 8.74
N LYS A 100 2.58 -0.82 8.42
CA LYS A 100 1.51 0.11 7.98
C LYS A 100 0.79 -0.42 6.75
N GLN A 101 1.53 -0.93 5.77
CA GLN A 101 0.95 -1.43 4.53
C GLN A 101 0.14 -2.73 4.74
N THR A 102 0.61 -3.63 5.60
CA THR A 102 -0.06 -4.91 5.92
C THR A 102 -1.41 -4.69 6.59
N PHE A 103 -1.47 -3.73 7.53
CA PHE A 103 -2.68 -3.41 8.27
C PHE A 103 -3.51 -2.28 7.64
N ALA A 104 -3.20 -1.89 6.40
CA ALA A 104 -3.91 -0.84 5.66
C ALA A 104 -3.99 0.51 6.41
N ILE A 105 -2.97 0.84 7.21
CA ILE A 105 -2.91 2.08 7.99
C ILE A 105 -2.60 3.24 7.03
N PRO A 106 -3.41 4.32 7.03
CA PRO A 106 -3.18 5.46 6.15
C PRO A 106 -1.84 6.17 6.42
N GLY A 107 -1.36 6.91 5.42
CA GLY A 107 -0.11 7.67 5.50
C GLY A 107 1.13 6.88 5.06
N SER A 108 1.01 5.92 4.14
CA SER A 108 2.16 5.33 3.43
C SER A 108 2.88 6.35 2.55
N ALA A 109 2.15 7.35 2.03
CA ALA A 109 2.69 8.47 1.26
C ALA A 109 3.83 9.20 1.99
N LEU A 110 3.66 9.47 3.29
CA LEU A 110 4.67 10.12 4.12
C LEU A 110 5.93 9.27 4.29
N LEU A 111 5.79 7.94 4.32
CA LEU A 111 6.96 7.05 4.38
C LEU A 111 7.72 7.00 3.05
N ASN A 112 7.02 7.14 1.92
CA ASN A 112 7.67 7.29 0.61
C ASN A 112 8.46 8.60 0.55
N VAL A 113 7.85 9.71 0.97
CA VAL A 113 8.50 11.03 1.08
C VAL A 113 9.70 10.95 2.03
N PHE A 114 9.56 10.32 3.18
CA PHE A 114 10.65 10.10 4.12
C PHE A 114 11.81 9.34 3.48
N ALA A 115 11.54 8.23 2.78
CA ALA A 115 12.57 7.46 2.11
C ALA A 115 13.35 8.31 1.09
N GLY A 116 12.65 9.14 0.30
CA GLY A 116 13.27 10.03 -0.67
C GLY A 116 14.06 11.19 -0.06
N ALA A 117 13.69 11.62 1.15
CA ALA A 117 14.42 12.65 1.87
C ALA A 117 15.74 12.12 2.47
N ILE A 118 15.76 10.85 2.91
CA ILE A 118 16.90 10.26 3.62
C ILE A 118 17.85 9.50 2.68
N LEU A 119 17.32 8.80 1.68
CA LEU A 119 18.09 7.95 0.79
C LEU A 119 18.14 8.54 -0.63
N PRO A 120 19.23 8.30 -1.39
CA PRO A 120 19.28 8.66 -2.80
C PRO A 120 18.11 8.04 -3.57
N LEU A 121 17.56 8.78 -4.54
CA LEU A 121 16.39 8.35 -5.33
C LEU A 121 16.55 6.95 -5.95
N SER A 122 17.76 6.63 -6.42
CA SER A 122 18.10 5.32 -7.01
C SER A 122 17.97 4.16 -6.05
N LEU A 123 18.10 4.38 -4.74
CA LEU A 123 17.93 3.38 -3.69
C LEU A 123 16.51 3.44 -3.10
N ALA A 124 16.02 4.65 -2.82
CA ALA A 124 14.73 4.88 -2.19
C ALA A 124 13.57 4.33 -3.03
N PHE A 125 13.57 4.61 -4.34
CA PHE A 125 12.49 4.23 -5.24
C PHE A 125 12.30 2.70 -5.35
N PRO A 126 13.31 1.89 -5.73
CA PRO A 126 13.15 0.45 -5.82
C PRO A 126 12.88 -0.19 -4.45
N LEU A 127 13.47 0.34 -3.37
CA LEU A 127 13.17 -0.11 -2.01
C LEU A 127 11.70 0.07 -1.68
N VAL A 128 11.17 1.29 -1.81
CA VAL A 128 9.76 1.60 -1.53
C VAL A 128 8.83 0.73 -2.37
N CYS A 129 9.09 0.57 -3.67
CA CYS A 129 8.26 -0.29 -4.53
C CYS A 129 8.23 -1.75 -4.06
N THR A 130 9.39 -2.27 -3.64
CA THR A 130 9.49 -3.62 -3.07
C THR A 130 8.70 -3.72 -1.77
N LEU A 131 8.85 -2.74 -0.85
CA LEU A 131 8.12 -2.71 0.41
C LEU A 131 6.61 -2.57 0.22
N THR A 132 6.17 -1.77 -0.75
CA THR A 132 4.74 -1.65 -1.12
C THR A 132 4.19 -2.98 -1.59
N ALA A 133 4.90 -3.69 -2.47
CA ALA A 133 4.47 -4.98 -3.01
C ALA A 133 4.45 -6.07 -1.93
N CYS A 134 5.49 -6.15 -1.10
CA CYS A 134 5.58 -7.07 0.04
C CYS A 134 4.46 -6.80 1.05
N GLY A 135 4.30 -5.57 1.51
CA GLY A 135 3.26 -5.21 2.48
C GLY A 135 1.84 -5.40 1.95
N ALA A 136 1.59 -5.09 0.67
CA ALA A 136 0.29 -5.37 0.05
C ALA A 136 0.02 -6.88 -0.07
N SER A 137 1.05 -7.69 -0.32
CA SER A 137 0.94 -9.14 -0.35
C SER A 137 0.68 -9.71 1.05
N CYS A 138 1.31 -9.16 2.09
CA CYS A 138 0.99 -9.48 3.48
C CYS A 138 -0.46 -9.11 3.82
N CYS A 139 -0.95 -7.94 3.40
CA CYS A 139 -2.35 -7.54 3.56
C CYS A 139 -3.32 -8.52 2.86
N PHE A 140 -3.01 -8.92 1.62
CA PHE A 140 -3.76 -9.92 0.86
C PHE A 140 -3.82 -11.26 1.61
N LEU A 141 -2.68 -11.76 2.09
CA LEU A 141 -2.59 -13.03 2.80
C LEU A 141 -3.28 -12.96 4.17
N LEU A 142 -3.17 -11.84 4.87
CA LEU A 142 -3.86 -11.62 6.13
C LEU A 142 -5.37 -11.66 5.92
N SER A 143 -5.88 -10.96 4.89
CA SER A 143 -7.30 -11.01 4.55
C SER A 143 -7.75 -12.42 4.15
N LYS A 144 -6.99 -13.11 3.30
CA LYS A 144 -7.32 -14.46 2.81
C LYS A 144 -7.39 -15.50 3.94
N ASN A 145 -6.46 -15.44 4.90
CA ASN A 145 -6.32 -16.48 5.92
C ASN A 145 -7.10 -16.19 7.20
N LEU A 146 -7.33 -14.91 7.54
CA LEU A 146 -8.00 -14.54 8.79
C LEU A 146 -9.42 -14.06 8.58
N ALA A 147 -9.69 -13.23 7.56
CA ALA A 147 -11.02 -12.69 7.37
C ALA A 147 -11.97 -13.76 6.82
N SER A 148 -13.28 -13.53 6.96
CA SER A 148 -14.31 -14.27 6.24
C SER A 148 -14.90 -13.41 5.12
N GLU A 149 -15.44 -14.05 4.08
CA GLU A 149 -16.07 -13.35 2.95
C GLU A 149 -17.17 -12.40 3.46
N GLU A 150 -18.01 -12.87 4.38
CA GLU A 150 -19.09 -12.09 4.99
C GLU A 150 -18.59 -10.79 5.64
N ILE A 151 -17.48 -10.85 6.38
CA ILE A 151 -16.92 -9.68 7.07
C ILE A 151 -16.35 -8.69 6.05
N VAL A 152 -15.61 -9.19 5.05
CA VAL A 152 -15.02 -8.32 4.02
C VAL A 152 -16.10 -7.69 3.15
N VAL A 153 -17.12 -8.45 2.76
CA VAL A 153 -18.29 -7.93 2.03
C VAL A 153 -19.01 -6.87 2.87
N SER A 154 -19.29 -7.15 4.14
CA SER A 154 -19.99 -6.20 5.02
C SER A 154 -19.20 -4.91 5.22
N LEU A 155 -17.89 -5.01 5.45
CA LEU A 155 -17.01 -3.85 5.62
C LEU A 155 -16.89 -3.04 4.32
N SER A 156 -16.76 -3.74 3.19
CA SER A 156 -16.67 -3.12 1.87
C SER A 156 -17.95 -2.35 1.50
N GLU A 157 -19.13 -2.92 1.76
CA GLU A 157 -20.39 -2.24 1.51
C GLU A 157 -20.61 -1.03 2.42
N ARG A 158 -20.10 -1.07 3.66
CA ARG A 158 -20.16 0.08 4.57
C ARG A 158 -19.25 1.23 4.13
N LEU A 159 -18.04 0.93 3.66
CA LEU A 159 -17.04 1.94 3.30
C LEU A 159 -17.20 2.44 1.86
N LEU A 160 -17.62 1.56 0.94
CA LEU A 160 -17.68 1.77 -0.50
C LEU A 160 -18.93 1.09 -1.10
N PRO A 161 -20.14 1.60 -0.80
CA PRO A 161 -21.39 0.96 -1.18
C PRO A 161 -21.48 0.71 -2.69
N GLY A 162 -21.83 -0.52 -3.07
CA GLY A 162 -22.01 -0.95 -4.47
C GLY A 162 -20.72 -1.09 -5.29
N LYS A 163 -19.55 -0.79 -4.74
CA LYS A 163 -18.27 -0.92 -5.48
C LYS A 163 -17.77 -2.36 -5.55
N LEU A 164 -18.02 -3.17 -4.52
CA LEU A 164 -17.56 -4.56 -4.49
C LEU A 164 -18.24 -5.44 -5.56
N PRO A 165 -19.57 -5.40 -5.76
CA PRO A 165 -20.23 -6.13 -6.84
C PRO A 165 -19.75 -5.68 -8.23
N MET A 166 -19.58 -4.37 -8.43
CA MET A 166 -19.05 -3.84 -9.69
C MET A 166 -17.63 -4.35 -9.97
N LEU A 167 -16.78 -4.37 -8.94
CA LEU A 167 -15.41 -4.87 -9.05
C LEU A 167 -15.39 -6.37 -9.34
N ARG A 168 -16.26 -7.16 -8.68
CA ARG A 168 -16.41 -8.60 -8.92
C ARG A 168 -16.73 -8.89 -10.38
N HIS A 169 -17.76 -8.26 -10.93
CA HIS A 169 -18.14 -8.42 -12.33
C HIS A 169 -16.99 -8.06 -13.28
N LYS A 170 -16.29 -6.95 -13.02
CA LYS A 170 -15.13 -6.53 -13.84
C LYS A 170 -13.98 -7.55 -13.78
N ILE A 171 -13.69 -8.13 -12.62
CA ILE A 171 -12.63 -9.12 -12.44
C ILE A 171 -12.98 -10.43 -13.14
N GLU A 172 -14.21 -10.93 -12.99
CA GLU A 172 -14.68 -12.15 -13.65
C GLU A 172 -14.58 -12.00 -15.18
N ASP A 173 -15.07 -10.88 -15.70
CA ASP A 173 -15.05 -10.55 -17.12
C ASP A 173 -13.62 -10.36 -17.68
N ALA A 174 -12.74 -9.69 -16.93
CA ALA A 174 -11.33 -9.56 -17.29
C ALA A 174 -10.57 -10.90 -17.20
N THR A 175 -10.95 -11.78 -16.27
CA THR A 175 -10.37 -13.11 -16.13
C THR A 175 -10.75 -13.99 -17.32
N ALA A 176 -12.03 -14.02 -17.70
CA ALA A 176 -12.53 -14.73 -18.87
C ALA A 176 -11.83 -14.28 -20.17
N ARG A 177 -11.45 -13.01 -20.26
CA ARG A 177 -10.72 -12.45 -21.41
C ARG A 177 -9.19 -12.56 -21.35
N GLY A 178 -8.62 -13.03 -20.23
CA GLY A 178 -7.16 -13.05 -20.04
C GLY A 178 -6.54 -11.65 -19.97
N GLN A 179 -7.25 -10.71 -19.35
CA GLN A 179 -6.89 -9.29 -19.21
C GLN A 179 -6.81 -8.83 -17.74
N LEU A 180 -6.87 -9.78 -16.81
CA LEU A 180 -6.90 -9.50 -15.36
C LEU A 180 -5.76 -8.57 -14.91
N LEU A 181 -4.53 -8.81 -15.36
CA LEU A 181 -3.38 -7.97 -14.99
C LEU A 181 -3.56 -6.51 -15.44
N TYR A 182 -4.04 -6.26 -16.66
CA TYR A 182 -4.28 -4.91 -17.17
C TYR A 182 -5.36 -4.17 -16.38
N LEU A 183 -6.44 -4.87 -16.01
CA LEU A 183 -7.47 -4.31 -15.15
C LEU A 183 -6.89 -3.94 -13.78
N LEU A 184 -6.10 -4.83 -13.16
CA LEU A 184 -5.49 -4.56 -11.86
C LEU A 184 -4.48 -3.41 -11.91
N LEU A 185 -3.68 -3.30 -12.98
CA LEU A 185 -2.76 -2.18 -13.20
C LEU A 185 -3.53 -0.86 -13.31
N PHE A 186 -4.57 -0.81 -14.14
CA PHE A 186 -5.44 0.37 -14.24
C PHE A 186 -5.99 0.80 -12.89
N LEU A 187 -6.55 -0.15 -12.14
CA LEU A 187 -7.14 0.13 -10.82
C LEU A 187 -6.11 0.63 -9.80
N ARG A 188 -4.81 0.39 -9.99
CA ARG A 188 -3.77 0.84 -9.05
C ARG A 188 -3.14 2.17 -9.45
N VAL A 189 -3.00 2.41 -10.76
CA VAL A 189 -2.54 3.70 -11.28
C VAL A 189 -3.64 4.76 -11.11
N PHE A 190 -4.92 4.36 -11.17
CA PHE A 190 -6.03 5.27 -11.03
C PHE A 190 -6.08 5.88 -9.61
N PRO A 191 -5.95 7.22 -9.47
CA PRO A 191 -5.65 7.86 -8.19
C PRO A 191 -6.79 7.76 -7.17
N PHE A 192 -8.03 7.55 -7.62
CA PHE A 192 -9.20 7.49 -6.75
C PHE A 192 -9.54 6.08 -6.26
N THR A 193 -8.81 5.06 -6.71
CA THR A 193 -9.04 3.69 -6.24
C THR A 193 -8.28 3.44 -4.94
N PRO A 194 -8.98 3.11 -3.84
CA PRO A 194 -8.30 2.87 -2.57
C PRO A 194 -7.48 1.58 -2.61
N ASN A 195 -6.16 1.69 -2.49
CA ASN A 195 -5.27 0.53 -2.54
C ASN A 195 -5.54 -0.48 -1.42
N TRP A 196 -5.90 -0.02 -0.22
CA TRP A 196 -6.27 -0.90 0.89
C TRP A 196 -7.46 -1.79 0.51
N PHE A 197 -8.45 -1.23 -0.19
CA PHE A 197 -9.66 -1.93 -0.60
C PHE A 197 -9.31 -3.03 -1.59
N LEU A 198 -8.49 -2.73 -2.60
CA LEU A 198 -8.02 -3.75 -3.54
C LEU A 198 -7.23 -4.85 -2.83
N ASN A 199 -6.34 -4.51 -1.89
CA ASN A 199 -5.51 -5.50 -1.19
C ASN A 199 -6.35 -6.47 -0.36
N MET A 200 -7.37 -5.96 0.32
CA MET A 200 -8.27 -6.76 1.16
C MET A 200 -9.34 -7.51 0.35
N ALA A 201 -9.90 -6.90 -0.71
CA ALA A 201 -10.99 -7.51 -1.49
C ALA A 201 -10.50 -8.56 -2.50
N SER A 202 -9.32 -8.36 -3.10
CA SER A 202 -8.77 -9.25 -4.13
C SER A 202 -8.83 -10.76 -3.83
N PRO A 203 -8.47 -11.26 -2.62
CA PRO A 203 -8.54 -12.70 -2.35
C PRO A 203 -9.97 -13.27 -2.41
N TRP A 204 -10.97 -12.48 -2.02
CA TRP A 204 -12.40 -12.86 -2.06
C TRP A 204 -12.99 -12.75 -3.46
N LEU A 205 -12.37 -11.94 -4.32
CA LEU A 205 -12.70 -11.83 -5.75
C LEU A 205 -11.97 -12.87 -6.61
N GLN A 206 -11.41 -13.91 -5.98
CA GLN A 206 -10.69 -15.01 -6.64
C GLN A 206 -9.48 -14.55 -7.48
N VAL A 207 -8.89 -13.39 -7.14
CA VAL A 207 -7.68 -12.91 -7.81
C VAL A 207 -6.47 -13.71 -7.31
N PRO A 208 -5.73 -14.42 -8.19
CA PRO A 208 -4.54 -15.15 -7.79
C PRO A 208 -3.40 -14.21 -7.36
N LEU A 209 -2.64 -14.60 -6.33
CA LEU A 209 -1.50 -13.81 -5.84
C LEU A 209 -0.45 -13.53 -6.94
N LYS A 210 -0.27 -14.47 -7.87
CA LYS A 210 0.63 -14.34 -9.04
C LYS A 210 0.29 -13.17 -9.96
N TRP A 211 -0.96 -12.72 -9.99
CA TRP A 211 -1.38 -11.54 -10.75
C TRP A 211 -1.46 -10.30 -9.86
N PHE A 212 -1.83 -10.51 -8.59
CA PHE A 212 -1.92 -9.45 -7.60
C PHE A 212 -0.56 -8.80 -7.30
N ALA A 213 0.47 -9.57 -6.95
CA ALA A 213 1.75 -9.00 -6.52
C ALA A 213 2.45 -8.18 -7.62
N PRO A 214 2.54 -8.65 -8.88
CA PRO A 214 3.07 -7.84 -9.97
C PRO A 214 2.20 -6.60 -10.25
N SER A 215 0.88 -6.69 -10.10
CA SER A 215 0.01 -5.52 -10.26
C SER A 215 0.33 -4.41 -9.26
N VAL A 216 0.65 -4.76 -8.01
CA VAL A 216 1.07 -3.79 -6.99
C VAL A 216 2.42 -3.19 -7.37
N ALA A 217 3.39 -4.05 -7.67
CA ALA A 217 4.76 -3.65 -7.97
C ALA A 217 4.83 -2.70 -9.16
N LEU A 218 4.08 -2.96 -10.24
CA LEU A 218 4.09 -2.16 -11.46
C LEU A 218 3.06 -1.02 -11.44
N GLY A 219 1.85 -1.28 -10.95
CA GLY A 219 0.75 -0.31 -10.97
C GLY A 219 0.96 0.86 -10.01
N LEU A 220 1.78 0.70 -8.98
CA LEU A 220 2.12 1.78 -8.04
C LEU A 220 3.47 2.44 -8.32
N LEU A 221 4.21 2.04 -9.36
CA LEU A 221 5.47 2.71 -9.75
C LEU A 221 5.28 4.22 -9.92
N PRO A 222 4.27 4.73 -10.65
CA PRO A 222 4.14 6.17 -10.85
C PRO A 222 3.93 6.90 -9.52
N TYR A 223 3.01 6.39 -8.70
CA TYR A 223 2.71 6.96 -7.39
C TYR A 223 3.93 6.93 -6.45
N ASN A 224 4.63 5.81 -6.38
CA ASN A 224 5.83 5.65 -5.55
C ASN A 224 6.95 6.56 -6.05
N PHE A 225 7.13 6.72 -7.36
CA PHE A 225 8.13 7.61 -7.93
C PHE A 225 7.84 9.07 -7.55
N ILE A 226 6.62 9.54 -7.77
CA ILE A 226 6.21 10.92 -7.45
C ILE A 226 6.43 11.23 -5.98
N THR A 227 6.00 10.34 -5.08
CA THR A 227 6.09 10.55 -3.64
C THR A 227 7.53 10.47 -3.11
N VAL A 228 8.35 9.56 -3.62
CA VAL A 228 9.78 9.52 -3.27
C VAL A 228 10.52 10.72 -3.85
N HIS A 229 10.23 11.12 -5.09
CA HIS A 229 10.84 12.29 -5.72
C HIS A 229 10.49 13.58 -4.96
N ALA A 230 9.24 13.72 -4.51
CA ALA A 230 8.84 14.82 -3.64
C ALA A 230 9.66 14.85 -2.33
N GLY A 231 9.98 13.68 -1.76
CA GLY A 231 10.90 13.54 -0.64
C GLY A 231 12.30 14.04 -0.92
N ALA A 232 12.86 13.77 -2.10
CA ALA A 232 14.16 14.31 -2.50
C ALA A 232 14.14 15.85 -2.61
N MET A 233 12.96 16.45 -2.78
CA MET A 233 12.74 17.89 -2.76
C MET A 233 12.05 18.37 -1.48
N LEU A 234 12.28 17.71 -0.33
CA LEU A 234 11.55 17.94 0.93
C LEU A 234 11.50 19.41 1.38
N SER A 235 12.55 20.19 1.14
CA SER A 235 12.60 21.63 1.48
C SER A 235 11.67 22.50 0.65
N SER A 236 11.22 22.00 -0.51
CA SER A 236 10.30 22.70 -1.42
C SER A 236 8.83 22.38 -1.15
N LEU A 237 8.53 21.34 -0.36
CA LEU A 237 7.15 20.92 -0.08
C LEU A 237 6.50 21.80 0.99
N ARG A 238 5.31 22.32 0.69
CA ARG A 238 4.53 23.16 1.61
C ARG A 238 3.40 22.36 2.27
N SER A 239 2.85 21.36 1.58
CA SER A 239 1.77 20.49 2.08
C SER A 239 1.79 19.09 1.46
N THR A 240 1.17 18.11 2.13
CA THR A 240 0.88 16.79 1.54
C THR A 240 -0.09 16.88 0.36
N SER A 241 -0.88 17.95 0.28
CA SER A 241 -1.75 18.26 -0.87
C SER A 241 -0.96 18.54 -2.16
N ASP A 242 0.28 19.01 -2.04
CA ASP A 242 1.15 19.27 -3.20
C ASP A 242 1.54 17.96 -3.92
N LEU A 243 1.44 16.82 -3.24
CA LEU A 243 1.69 15.49 -3.82
C LEU A 243 0.57 15.04 -4.78
N LEU A 244 -0.62 15.64 -4.66
CA LEU A 244 -1.79 15.35 -5.49
C LEU A 244 -2.25 16.62 -6.23
N ASP A 245 -1.29 17.42 -6.70
CA ASP A 245 -1.62 18.58 -7.51
C ASP A 245 -2.36 18.15 -8.80
N PRO A 246 -3.22 19.02 -9.37
CA PRO A 246 -4.03 18.65 -10.53
C PRO A 246 -3.23 18.13 -11.73
N ARG A 247 -1.97 18.59 -11.91
CA ARG A 247 -1.09 18.12 -12.98
C ARG A 247 -0.65 16.69 -12.73
N THR A 248 -0.19 16.36 -11.52
CA THR A 248 0.16 15.00 -11.13
C THR A 248 -1.03 14.05 -11.25
N VAL A 249 -2.20 14.47 -10.79
CA VAL A 249 -3.44 13.69 -10.93
C VAL A 249 -3.77 13.46 -12.40
N GLY A 250 -3.65 14.49 -13.25
CA GLY A 250 -3.83 14.38 -14.70
C GLY A 250 -2.88 13.38 -15.35
N LEU A 251 -1.60 13.40 -14.98
CA LEU A 251 -0.60 12.44 -15.46
C LEU A 251 -0.91 11.00 -15.02
N LEU A 252 -1.32 10.80 -13.76
CA LEU A 252 -1.72 9.49 -13.24
C LEU A 252 -2.95 8.96 -13.98
N VAL A 253 -3.96 9.80 -14.22
CA VAL A 253 -5.15 9.40 -14.99
C VAL A 253 -4.76 9.04 -16.42
N LEU A 254 -3.91 9.83 -17.09
CA LEU A 254 -3.45 9.54 -18.45
C LEU A 254 -2.69 8.21 -18.52
N LEU A 255 -1.79 7.96 -17.57
CA LEU A 255 -1.07 6.69 -17.44
C LEU A 255 -2.02 5.52 -17.21
N ALA A 256 -3.00 5.68 -16.31
CA ALA A 256 -4.01 4.65 -16.05
C ALA A 256 -4.78 4.31 -17.33
N LEU A 257 -5.27 5.31 -18.06
CA LEU A 257 -5.99 5.11 -19.32
C LEU A 257 -5.11 4.41 -20.37
N GLY A 258 -3.83 4.78 -20.46
CA GLY A 258 -2.85 4.12 -21.32
C GLY A 258 -2.73 2.62 -21.05
N MET A 259 -2.77 2.19 -19.78
CA MET A 259 -2.73 0.77 -19.41
C MET A 259 -3.96 -0.03 -19.86
N LEU A 260 -5.07 0.66 -20.17
CA LEU A 260 -6.28 0.04 -20.72
C LEU A 260 -6.21 -0.15 -22.25
N VAL A 261 -5.32 0.55 -22.96
CA VAL A 261 -5.21 0.49 -24.43
C VAL A 261 -4.95 -0.95 -24.93
N PRO A 262 -3.99 -1.72 -24.38
CA PRO A 262 -3.78 -3.10 -24.81
C PRO A 262 -5.00 -4.00 -24.57
N ALA A 263 -5.74 -3.76 -23.48
CA ALA A 263 -6.96 -4.48 -23.17
C ALA A 263 -8.08 -4.17 -24.18
N LEU A 264 -8.23 -2.91 -24.59
CA LEU A 264 -9.23 -2.49 -25.58
C LEU A 264 -8.89 -2.99 -27.00
N LEU A 265 -7.61 -2.98 -27.38
CA LEU A 265 -7.16 -3.48 -28.69
C LEU A 265 -7.38 -4.99 -28.82
N LYS A 266 -7.04 -5.76 -27.77
CA LYS A 266 -7.26 -7.21 -27.75
C LYS A 266 -8.75 -7.59 -27.79
N LYS A 267 -9.64 -6.73 -27.26
CA LYS A 267 -11.10 -6.88 -27.38
C LYS A 267 -11.56 -6.74 -28.84
N LYS A 268 -11.13 -5.65 -29.52
CA LYS A 268 -11.48 -5.41 -30.93
C LYS A 268 -11.01 -6.54 -31.85
N ASN A 269 -9.82 -7.10 -31.61
CA ASN A 269 -9.30 -8.19 -32.44
C ASN A 269 -10.12 -9.48 -32.27
N LYS A 270 -10.46 -9.88 -31.05
CA LYS A 270 -11.31 -11.06 -30.81
C LYS A 270 -12.73 -10.91 -31.38
N GLU A 271 -13.32 -9.72 -31.29
CA GLU A 271 -14.64 -9.44 -31.88
C GLU A 271 -14.59 -9.54 -33.41
N ARG A 272 -13.51 -9.06 -34.04
CA ARG A 272 -13.29 -9.20 -35.49
C ARG A 272 -13.10 -10.66 -35.91
N GLU A 273 -12.27 -11.43 -35.20
CA GLU A 273 -12.07 -12.86 -35.46
C GLU A 273 -13.36 -13.68 -35.31
N ALA A 274 -14.17 -13.38 -34.29
CA ALA A 274 -15.48 -14.03 -34.10
C ALA A 274 -16.46 -13.71 -35.24
N GLN A 275 -16.48 -12.46 -35.72
CA GLN A 275 -17.30 -12.05 -36.87
C GLN A 275 -16.83 -12.69 -38.18
N GLU A 276 -15.53 -12.82 -38.41
CA GLU A 276 -14.98 -13.49 -39.60
C GLU A 276 -15.26 -15.00 -39.61
N ASN A 277 -15.14 -15.67 -38.46
CA ASN A 277 -15.45 -17.10 -38.34
C ASN A 277 -16.95 -17.38 -38.53
N SER A 278 -17.83 -16.52 -38.02
CA SER A 278 -19.28 -16.66 -38.25
C SER A 278 -19.68 -16.45 -39.71
N LYS A 279 -18.93 -15.64 -40.47
CA LYS A 279 -19.15 -15.46 -41.92
C LYS A 279 -18.64 -16.64 -42.75
N LYS A 280 -17.57 -17.33 -42.32
CA LYS A 280 -17.04 -18.52 -43.01
C LYS A 280 -17.84 -19.80 -42.75
N ALA A 281 -18.62 -19.84 -41.67
CA ALA A 281 -19.45 -20.98 -41.29
C ALA A 281 -20.88 -20.94 -41.86
N LYS A 282 -21.23 -19.89 -42.62
CA LYS A 282 -22.46 -19.76 -43.40
C LYS A 282 -22.15 -19.94 -44.88
#